data_AF-A0A950MEF4-F1
#
_entry.id   AF-A0A950MEF4-F1
#
_cell.length_a   1.000
_cell.length_b   1.000
_cell.length_c   1.000
_cell.angle_alpha   90.00
_cell.angle_beta   90.00
_cell.angle_gamma   90.00
#
_symmetry.space_group_name_H-M   'P 1'
#
loop_
_entity.id
_entity.type
_entity.pdbx_description
1 polymer ?
#
loop_
_entity_poly.entity_id
_entity_poly.type
_entity_poly.pdbx_seq_one_letter_code
_entity_poly.pdbx_strand_id
1 'polypeptide(L)'
;MLLALHPVVLWSAAEGHNDVFWLALVLAADRVRGEAGRLSTLLAAAAVKAVALVPLAAAFVRMPSRRRRAAAAILAALVLALAYAPLGWSVLTHGFDHGIGPPRLSLVHAPALAAWSGSPVPVLVAAVIGLAGLAGVVRALRGGDRLAGSALAGWLLLPAPEPWYALWLVPLVALAGRTPAARALLAASVTGLAAYVQDAAGGTAFREPALLGGTMLALYAIPVVLALAQPAPSPQPNPLPATAPPLASPTAYPTPVSTPTPVPPSATPTPSPLPTPSPSPTPNLFTYVVDPSPGPAGAPRIMEIALNDRVMHRGGMLMVKVTTSPDVTSVTARTLGREIGIPQGAPGYFAGQQQLPDGIPFFLLNRTYQIEFVASTADGRSFSFSLPLRLER
;
A
#
# COMPACT_ATOMS: atom_id res chain seq x y z
N MET A 1 30.11 6.22 -2.18
CA MET A 1 29.81 7.59 -1.71
C MET A 1 28.46 8.07 -2.21
N LEU A 2 28.12 8.01 -3.51
CA LEU A 2 26.81 8.43 -4.02
C LEU A 2 25.60 7.77 -3.31
N LEU A 3 25.72 6.51 -2.92
CA LEU A 3 24.68 5.78 -2.18
C LEU A 3 24.46 6.25 -0.74
N ALA A 4 25.49 6.81 -0.09
CA ALA A 4 25.38 7.34 1.29
C ALA A 4 24.67 8.70 1.33
N LEU A 5 24.64 9.41 0.20
CA LEU A 5 23.90 10.66 0.02
C LEU A 5 22.52 10.41 -0.61
N HIS A 6 22.13 9.15 -0.79
CA HIS A 6 20.83 8.83 -1.35
C HIS A 6 19.73 9.30 -0.38
N PRO A 7 18.75 10.10 -0.82
CA PRO A 7 17.79 10.74 0.08
C PRO A 7 17.03 9.76 0.97
N VAL A 8 16.66 8.60 0.43
CA VAL A 8 15.96 7.53 1.18
C VAL A 8 16.82 7.00 2.34
N VAL A 9 18.15 6.98 2.17
CA VAL A 9 19.09 6.49 3.20
C VAL A 9 19.23 7.49 4.32
N LEU A 10 19.39 8.77 3.97
CA LEU A 10 19.45 9.85 4.95
C LEU A 10 18.14 9.95 5.75
N TRP A 11 17.01 9.73 5.09
CA TRP A 11 15.69 9.77 5.71
C TRP A 11 15.41 8.55 6.59
N SER A 12 15.70 7.34 6.12
CA SER A 12 15.60 6.13 6.96
C SER A 12 16.49 6.22 8.21
N ALA A 13 17.64 6.89 8.13
CA ALA A 13 18.46 7.19 9.30
C ALA A 13 17.76 8.17 10.26
N ALA A 14 17.16 9.23 9.72
CA ALA A 14 16.46 10.25 10.50
C ALA A 14 15.22 9.68 11.22
N GLU A 15 14.50 8.75 10.61
CA GLU A 15 13.35 8.04 11.22
C GLU A 15 13.78 6.94 12.21
N GLY A 16 15.08 6.66 12.35
CA GLY A 16 15.59 5.62 13.23
C GLY A 16 15.32 4.19 12.73
N HIS A 17 15.04 4.01 11.44
CA HIS A 17 14.87 2.71 10.83
C HIS A 17 16.20 1.96 10.74
N ASN A 18 16.17 0.64 10.98
CA ASN A 18 17.36 -0.21 10.93
C ASN A 18 17.88 -0.46 9.49
N ASP A 19 17.16 0.01 8.48
CA ASP A 19 17.46 -0.05 7.04
C ASP A 19 18.83 0.56 6.70
N VAL A 20 19.27 1.56 7.45
CA VAL A 20 20.56 2.22 7.23
C VAL A 20 21.74 1.35 7.66
N PHE A 21 21.60 0.60 8.75
CA PHE A 21 22.62 -0.37 9.17
C PHE A 21 22.74 -1.50 8.15
N TRP A 22 21.60 -1.96 7.63
CA TRP A 22 21.57 -2.94 6.57
C TRP A 22 22.30 -2.44 5.30
N LEU A 23 22.04 -1.20 4.87
CA LEU A 23 22.69 -0.65 3.69
C LEU A 23 24.18 -0.40 3.90
N ALA A 24 24.59 0.04 5.10
CA ALA A 24 25.99 0.22 5.43
C ALA A 24 26.77 -1.09 5.28
N LEU A 25 26.20 -2.22 5.71
CA LEU A 25 26.78 -3.55 5.54
C LEU A 25 26.86 -3.96 4.07
N VAL A 26 25.84 -3.65 3.27
CA VAL A 26 25.86 -3.90 1.81
C VAL A 26 26.98 -3.12 1.12
N LEU A 27 27.15 -1.84 1.47
CA LEU A 27 28.21 -1.00 0.93
C LEU A 27 29.60 -1.45 1.40
N ALA A 28 29.70 -1.92 2.65
CA ALA A 28 30.91 -2.53 3.16
C ALA A 28 31.26 -3.81 2.38
N ALA A 29 30.29 -4.65 2.03
CA ALA A 29 30.50 -5.87 1.27
C ALA A 29 31.14 -5.62 -0.10
N ASP A 30 30.79 -4.50 -0.76
CA ASP A 30 31.37 -4.12 -2.04
C ASP A 30 32.86 -3.74 -1.91
N ARG A 31 33.27 -3.18 -0.76
CA ARG A 31 34.65 -2.79 -0.45
C ARG A 31 35.55 -3.95 -0.04
N VAL A 32 34.99 -5.08 0.40
CA VAL A 32 35.77 -6.25 0.83
C VAL A 32 36.33 -7.00 -0.38
N ARG A 33 37.66 -7.22 -0.39
CA ARG A 33 38.34 -8.07 -1.38
C ARG A 33 38.16 -9.54 -1.01
N GLY A 34 37.79 -10.36 -1.99
CA GLY A 34 37.61 -11.81 -1.83
C GLY A 34 36.17 -12.22 -1.56
N GLU A 35 35.75 -13.34 -2.16
CA GLU A 35 34.36 -13.82 -2.16
C GLU A 35 33.84 -14.11 -0.75
N ALA A 36 34.66 -14.69 0.13
CA ALA A 36 34.25 -15.05 1.49
C ALA A 36 33.94 -13.82 2.36
N GLY A 37 34.74 -12.76 2.24
CA GLY A 37 34.55 -11.52 2.98
C GLY A 37 33.34 -10.72 2.46
N ARG A 38 33.15 -10.69 1.14
CA ARG A 38 31.95 -10.09 0.52
C ARG A 38 30.68 -10.83 0.93
N LEU A 39 30.69 -12.17 0.91
CA LEU A 39 29.54 -12.99 1.29
C LEU A 39 29.18 -12.82 2.77
N SER A 40 30.15 -12.90 3.68
CA SER A 40 29.90 -12.72 5.12
C SER A 40 29.28 -11.36 5.45
N THR A 41 29.72 -10.30 4.78
CA THR A 41 29.16 -8.95 4.98
C THR A 41 27.73 -8.83 4.43
N LEU A 42 27.41 -9.47 3.30
CA LEU A 42 26.03 -9.54 2.78
C LEU A 42 25.11 -10.39 3.66
N LEU A 43 25.64 -11.46 4.28
CA LEU A 43 24.91 -12.27 5.24
C LEU A 43 24.62 -11.49 6.53
N ALA A 44 25.58 -10.69 7.00
CA ALA A 44 25.37 -9.76 8.10
C ALA A 44 24.30 -8.71 7.76
N ALA A 45 24.31 -8.16 6.54
CA ALA A 45 23.24 -7.28 6.08
C ALA A 45 21.89 -8.01 6.13
N ALA A 46 21.76 -9.18 5.50
CA ALA A 46 20.53 -9.97 5.50
C ALA A 46 20.01 -10.25 6.93
N ALA A 47 20.90 -10.51 7.90
CA ALA A 47 20.56 -10.74 9.29
C ALA A 47 19.95 -9.51 10.00
N VAL A 48 20.35 -8.28 9.63
CA VAL A 48 19.79 -7.03 10.21
C VAL A 48 18.31 -6.86 9.86
N LYS A 49 17.87 -7.34 8.70
CA LYS A 49 16.48 -7.23 8.23
C LYS A 49 15.65 -8.49 8.46
N ALA A 50 16.28 -9.65 8.57
CA ALA A 50 15.60 -10.92 8.70
C ALA A 50 16.23 -11.75 9.82
N VAL A 51 15.56 -11.74 10.98
CA VAL A 51 15.82 -12.68 12.08
C VAL A 51 15.71 -14.15 11.60
N ALA A 52 15.03 -14.41 10.47
CA ALA A 52 14.90 -15.73 9.84
C ALA A 52 16.00 -16.10 8.83
N LEU A 53 16.90 -15.19 8.40
CA LEU A 53 17.95 -15.50 7.41
C LEU A 53 19.29 -15.93 8.04
N VAL A 54 19.44 -15.80 9.37
CA VAL A 54 20.65 -16.21 10.11
C VAL A 54 20.92 -17.73 10.02
N PRO A 55 19.92 -18.62 10.15
CA PRO A 55 20.13 -20.06 9.94
C PRO A 55 20.47 -20.40 8.47
N LEU A 56 19.89 -19.64 7.53
CA LEU A 56 20.12 -19.78 6.09
C LEU A 56 21.56 -19.43 5.72
N ALA A 57 22.07 -18.33 6.29
CA ALA A 57 23.44 -17.87 6.20
C ALA A 57 24.44 -18.91 6.74
N ALA A 58 24.16 -19.48 7.91
CA ALA A 58 24.99 -20.50 8.55
C ALA A 58 25.05 -21.81 7.76
N ALA A 59 23.93 -22.21 7.12
CA ALA A 59 23.87 -23.39 6.26
C ALA A 59 24.71 -23.24 4.97
N PHE A 60 24.86 -22.01 4.44
CA PHE A 60 25.64 -21.76 3.21
C PHE A 60 27.15 -21.87 3.36
N VAL A 61 27.67 -21.64 4.57
CA VAL A 61 29.12 -21.67 4.84
C VAL A 61 29.69 -23.10 4.73
N ARG A 62 28.87 -24.16 4.81
CA ARG A 62 29.34 -25.56 4.91
C ARG A 62 29.17 -26.46 3.67
N MET A 63 28.46 -26.06 2.60
CA MET A 63 28.17 -26.97 1.45
C MET A 63 29.22 -26.88 0.30
N PRO A 64 29.17 -27.66 -0.81
CA PRO A 64 30.01 -27.53 -2.03
C PRO A 64 29.38 -26.70 -3.19
N SER A 65 30.19 -26.06 -4.06
CA SER A 65 29.86 -24.87 -4.89
C SER A 65 28.75 -24.97 -5.97
N ARG A 66 28.49 -26.16 -6.55
CA ARG A 66 27.43 -26.34 -7.57
C ARG A 66 26.06 -26.65 -6.95
N ARG A 67 26.02 -27.52 -5.94
CA ARG A 67 24.78 -27.82 -5.19
C ARG A 67 24.39 -26.68 -4.24
N ARG A 68 25.39 -25.90 -3.75
CA ARG A 68 25.20 -24.68 -2.96
C ARG A 68 24.24 -23.70 -3.62
N ARG A 69 24.42 -23.40 -4.91
CA ARG A 69 23.64 -22.34 -5.58
C ARG A 69 22.18 -22.72 -5.79
N ALA A 70 21.91 -23.98 -6.15
CA ALA A 70 20.55 -24.47 -6.35
C ALA A 70 19.81 -24.64 -5.02
N ALA A 71 20.44 -25.29 -4.03
CA ALA A 71 19.85 -25.42 -2.69
C ALA A 71 19.65 -24.06 -2.04
N ALA A 72 20.54 -23.10 -2.29
CA ALA A 72 20.40 -21.74 -1.81
C ALA A 72 19.20 -21.01 -2.35
N ALA A 73 19.05 -21.05 -3.68
CA ALA A 73 17.95 -20.40 -4.35
C ALA A 73 16.61 -21.00 -3.90
N ILE A 74 16.53 -22.33 -3.78
CA ILE A 74 15.31 -23.02 -3.34
C ILE A 74 14.98 -22.68 -1.88
N LEU A 75 15.96 -22.73 -0.99
CA LEU A 75 15.73 -22.48 0.44
C LEU A 75 15.42 -20.99 0.71
N ALA A 76 16.09 -20.07 0.01
CA ALA A 76 15.77 -18.64 0.06
C ALA A 76 14.35 -18.37 -0.48
N ALA A 77 13.96 -19.01 -1.60
CA ALA A 77 12.62 -18.88 -2.15
C ALA A 77 11.56 -19.43 -1.19
N LEU A 78 11.82 -20.56 -0.52
CA LEU A 78 10.94 -21.14 0.51
C LEU A 78 10.80 -20.24 1.73
N VAL A 79 11.90 -19.69 2.24
CA VAL A 79 11.87 -18.77 3.38
C VAL A 79 11.14 -17.48 3.03
N LEU A 80 11.35 -16.92 1.84
CA LEU A 80 10.59 -15.78 1.34
C LEU A 80 9.11 -16.14 1.21
N ALA A 81 8.77 -17.27 0.58
CA ALA A 81 7.38 -17.71 0.43
C ALA A 81 6.67 -17.87 1.80
N LEU A 82 7.34 -18.46 2.79
CA LEU A 82 6.80 -18.61 4.15
C LEU A 82 6.69 -17.27 4.89
N ALA A 83 7.70 -16.40 4.79
CA ALA A 83 7.69 -15.09 5.43
C ALA A 83 6.60 -14.17 4.85
N TYR A 84 6.32 -14.29 3.55
CA TYR A 84 5.29 -13.52 2.86
C TYR A 84 3.93 -14.24 2.79
N ALA A 85 3.81 -15.50 3.23
CA ALA A 85 2.54 -16.23 3.23
C ALA A 85 1.42 -15.53 4.03
N PRO A 86 1.67 -14.95 5.23
CA PRO A 86 0.64 -14.20 5.94
C PRO A 86 0.19 -12.94 5.19
N LEU A 87 1.11 -12.24 4.51
CA LEU A 87 0.78 -11.09 3.66
C LEU A 87 -0.06 -11.54 2.46
N GLY A 88 0.34 -12.61 1.78
CA GLY A 88 -0.42 -13.20 0.67
C GLY A 88 -1.81 -13.64 1.10
N TRP A 89 -1.94 -14.31 2.26
CA TRP A 89 -3.23 -14.68 2.83
C TRP A 89 -4.09 -13.46 3.15
N SER A 90 -3.53 -12.43 3.78
CA SER A 90 -4.22 -11.17 4.07
C SER A 90 -4.77 -10.52 2.80
N VAL A 91 -3.95 -10.43 1.74
CA VAL A 91 -4.33 -9.90 0.43
C VAL A 91 -5.46 -10.73 -0.19
N LEU A 92 -5.39 -12.05 -0.10
CA LEU A 92 -6.41 -12.95 -0.66
C LEU A 92 -7.74 -12.88 0.11
N THR A 93 -7.70 -12.65 1.42
CA THR A 93 -8.87 -12.73 2.29
C THR A 93 -9.57 -11.40 2.52
N HIS A 94 -8.82 -10.30 2.55
CA HIS A 94 -9.34 -8.96 2.85
C HIS A 94 -9.30 -8.03 1.62
N GLY A 95 -8.83 -8.54 0.48
CA GLY A 95 -8.48 -7.70 -0.66
C GLY A 95 -7.28 -6.81 -0.36
N PHE A 96 -7.03 -5.83 -1.22
CA PHE A 96 -6.05 -4.80 -0.93
C PHE A 96 -6.75 -3.73 -0.08
N ASP A 97 -6.67 -3.85 1.23
CA ASP A 97 -7.11 -2.77 2.12
C ASP A 97 -6.06 -1.66 2.03
N HIS A 98 -6.30 -0.69 1.15
CA HIS A 98 -5.35 0.37 0.84
C HIS A 98 -5.25 1.30 2.05
N GLY A 99 -4.06 1.39 2.66
CA GLY A 99 -3.72 2.61 3.38
C GLY A 99 -3.99 3.81 2.45
N ILE A 100 -4.59 4.88 2.99
CA ILE A 100 -4.85 6.12 2.25
C ILE A 100 -3.49 6.66 1.79
N GLY A 101 -3.11 6.35 0.56
CA GLY A 101 -1.81 6.68 0.03
C GLY A 101 -1.80 6.61 -1.50
N PRO A 102 -1.02 7.48 -2.17
CA PRO A 102 -0.94 7.49 -3.61
C PRO A 102 -0.32 6.16 -4.11
N PRO A 103 -0.74 5.72 -5.30
CA PRO A 103 -0.48 4.37 -5.74
C PRO A 103 0.94 4.14 -6.30
N ARG A 104 1.38 2.88 -6.25
CA ARG A 104 2.77 2.45 -6.49
C ARG A 104 2.91 1.63 -7.77
N LEU A 105 4.15 1.46 -8.25
CA LEU A 105 4.53 0.66 -9.43
C LEU A 105 4.32 -0.84 -9.22
N SER A 106 3.06 -1.24 -9.16
CA SER A 106 2.62 -2.61 -9.08
C SER A 106 1.51 -2.78 -10.10
N LEU A 107 1.63 -3.79 -10.98
CA LEU A 107 0.56 -4.16 -11.93
C LEU A 107 -0.78 -4.39 -11.21
N VAL A 108 -0.70 -4.78 -9.94
CA VAL A 108 -1.81 -5.05 -9.05
C VAL A 108 -2.59 -3.79 -8.65
N HIS A 109 -1.98 -2.60 -8.74
CA HIS A 109 -2.58 -1.32 -8.34
C HIS A 109 -3.18 -0.52 -9.50
N ALA A 110 -3.02 -0.97 -10.75
CA ALA A 110 -3.56 -0.27 -11.91
C ALA A 110 -5.08 0.00 -11.80
N PRO A 111 -5.94 -0.96 -11.37
CA PRO A 111 -7.37 -0.71 -11.25
C PRO A 111 -7.72 0.31 -10.16
N ALA A 112 -7.03 0.26 -9.02
CA ALA A 112 -7.18 1.23 -7.93
C ALA A 112 -6.78 2.66 -8.37
N LEU A 113 -5.78 2.76 -9.25
CA LEU A 113 -5.36 4.01 -9.92
C LEU A 113 -6.52 4.68 -10.65
N ALA A 114 -7.22 3.93 -11.51
CA ALA A 114 -8.29 4.49 -12.33
C ALA A 114 -9.50 4.88 -11.49
N ALA A 115 -9.82 4.09 -10.46
CA ALA A 115 -10.88 4.40 -9.52
C ALA A 115 -10.57 5.69 -8.75
N TRP A 116 -9.34 5.86 -8.27
CA TRP A 116 -8.93 7.05 -7.51
C TRP A 116 -8.89 8.32 -8.38
N SER A 117 -8.36 8.23 -9.60
CA SER A 117 -8.22 9.40 -10.47
C SER A 117 -9.48 9.74 -11.27
N GLY A 118 -10.52 8.89 -11.23
CA GLY A 118 -11.69 8.99 -12.12
C GLY A 118 -11.34 8.94 -13.62
N SER A 119 -10.23 8.29 -13.98
CA SER A 119 -9.67 8.33 -15.34
C SER A 119 -9.05 6.98 -15.72
N PRO A 120 -9.20 6.51 -16.97
CA PRO A 120 -8.54 5.29 -17.43
C PRO A 120 -7.06 5.48 -17.76
N VAL A 121 -6.58 6.72 -17.88
CA VAL A 121 -5.19 7.02 -18.28
C VAL A 121 -4.17 6.37 -17.33
N PRO A 122 -4.35 6.42 -16.00
CA PRO A 122 -3.40 5.81 -15.10
C PRO A 122 -3.36 4.26 -15.21
N VAL A 123 -4.48 3.60 -15.53
CA VAL A 123 -4.49 2.15 -15.85
C VAL A 123 -3.64 1.86 -17.08
N LEU A 124 -3.81 2.64 -18.15
CA LEU A 124 -3.05 2.47 -19.38
C LEU A 124 -1.54 2.67 -19.14
N VAL A 125 -1.18 3.69 -18.36
CA VAL A 125 0.21 3.95 -17.98
C VAL A 125 0.77 2.79 -17.15
N ALA A 126 0.05 2.32 -16.13
CA ALA A 126 0.48 1.18 -15.31
C ALA A 126 0.60 -0.12 -16.12
N ALA A 127 -0.31 -0.36 -17.07
CA ALA A 127 -0.24 -1.51 -17.98
C ALA A 127 0.99 -1.44 -18.90
N VAL A 128 1.25 -0.27 -19.51
CA VAL A 128 2.44 -0.06 -20.35
C VAL A 128 3.72 -0.29 -19.55
N ILE A 129 3.80 0.25 -18.34
CA ILE A 129 4.98 0.08 -17.49
C ILE A 129 5.14 -1.36 -17.04
N GLY A 130 4.05 -2.03 -16.66
CA GLY A 130 4.09 -3.43 -16.27
C GLY A 130 4.52 -4.35 -17.41
N LEU A 131 4.04 -4.11 -18.64
CA LEU A 131 4.48 -4.81 -19.84
C LEU A 131 5.97 -4.54 -20.14
N ALA A 132 6.42 -3.30 -20.01
CA ALA A 132 7.83 -2.95 -20.16
C ALA A 132 8.72 -3.62 -19.10
N GLY A 133 8.26 -3.68 -17.85
CA GLY A 133 8.91 -4.41 -16.76
C GLY A 133 9.01 -5.91 -17.05
N LEU A 134 7.92 -6.53 -17.51
CA LEU A 134 7.87 -7.94 -17.88
C LEU A 134 8.82 -8.24 -19.05
N ALA A 135 8.88 -7.37 -20.04
CA ALA A 135 9.85 -7.47 -21.14
C ALA A 135 11.30 -7.35 -20.64
N GLY A 136 11.55 -6.46 -19.66
CA GLY A 136 12.83 -6.34 -18.97
C GLY A 136 13.22 -7.62 -18.23
N VAL A 137 12.29 -8.25 -17.52
CA VAL A 137 12.48 -9.55 -16.86
C VAL A 137 12.87 -10.62 -17.87
N VAL A 138 12.07 -10.80 -18.93
CA VAL A 138 12.33 -11.81 -19.97
C VAL A 138 13.70 -11.60 -20.61
N ARG A 139 14.06 -10.35 -20.92
CA ARG A 139 15.36 -10.01 -21.50
C ARG A 139 16.52 -10.32 -20.56
N ALA A 140 16.41 -9.95 -19.28
CA ALA A 140 17.42 -10.22 -18.27
C ALA A 140 17.63 -11.74 -18.09
N LEU A 141 16.54 -12.50 -18.01
CA LEU A 141 16.60 -13.97 -17.89
C LEU A 141 17.22 -14.63 -19.13
N ARG A 142 16.85 -14.19 -20.34
CA ARG A 142 17.43 -14.69 -21.60
C ARG A 142 18.91 -14.33 -21.75
N GLY A 143 19.31 -13.14 -21.28
CA GLY A 143 20.69 -12.67 -21.29
C GLY A 143 21.59 -13.33 -20.22
N GLY A 144 21.06 -14.27 -19.44
CA GLY A 144 21.81 -14.95 -18.37
C GLY A 144 21.91 -14.17 -17.06
N ASP A 145 21.35 -12.96 -16.98
CA ASP A 145 21.28 -12.14 -15.77
C ASP A 145 20.10 -12.56 -14.89
N ARG A 146 20.19 -13.79 -14.39
CA ARG A 146 19.11 -14.44 -13.62
C ARG A 146 18.79 -13.69 -12.33
N LEU A 147 19.81 -13.13 -11.67
CA LEU A 147 19.64 -12.42 -10.40
C LEU A 147 18.81 -11.15 -10.58
N ALA A 148 19.20 -10.30 -11.53
CA ALA A 148 18.49 -9.04 -11.76
C ALA A 148 17.11 -9.27 -12.41
N GLY A 149 16.98 -10.28 -13.28
CA GLY A 149 15.69 -10.70 -13.83
C GLY A 149 14.71 -11.17 -12.75
N SER A 150 15.17 -12.01 -11.81
CA SER A 150 14.35 -12.46 -10.69
C SER A 150 14.01 -11.33 -9.70
N ALA A 151 14.95 -10.41 -9.44
CA ALA A 151 14.70 -9.25 -8.58
C ALA A 151 13.65 -8.32 -9.19
N LEU A 152 13.73 -8.06 -10.50
CA LEU A 152 12.76 -7.24 -11.22
C LEU A 152 11.38 -7.92 -11.28
N ALA A 153 11.35 -9.24 -11.45
CA ALA A 153 10.11 -10.02 -11.38
C ALA A 153 9.46 -9.94 -9.99
N GLY A 154 10.27 -10.13 -8.94
CA GLY A 154 9.81 -9.97 -7.56
C GLY A 154 9.25 -8.57 -7.30
N TRP A 155 9.92 -7.53 -7.79
CA TRP A 155 9.44 -6.16 -7.67
C TRP A 155 8.08 -5.92 -8.34
N LEU A 156 7.89 -6.45 -9.56
CA LEU A 156 6.62 -6.33 -10.30
C LEU A 156 5.48 -7.12 -9.65
N LEU A 157 5.80 -8.19 -8.92
CA LEU A 157 4.84 -9.09 -8.27
C LEU A 157 4.54 -8.73 -6.82
N LEU A 158 5.38 -7.91 -6.16
CA LEU A 158 5.14 -7.50 -4.78
C LEU A 158 3.93 -6.54 -4.71
N PRO A 159 2.91 -6.87 -3.90
CA PRO A 159 1.81 -5.95 -3.66
C PRO A 159 2.27 -4.81 -2.75
N ALA A 160 2.06 -3.57 -3.20
CA ALA A 160 2.29 -2.35 -2.42
C ALA A 160 3.66 -2.29 -1.74
N PRO A 161 4.80 -2.39 -2.45
CA PRO A 161 6.07 -2.31 -1.78
C PRO A 161 6.20 -0.93 -1.13
N GLU A 162 6.26 -0.89 0.20
CA GLU A 162 6.66 0.30 0.92
C GLU A 162 7.95 0.86 0.32
N PRO A 163 8.08 2.20 0.19
CA PRO A 163 9.20 2.80 -0.50
C PRO A 163 10.56 2.37 0.04
N TRP A 164 10.66 2.01 1.33
CA TRP A 164 11.89 1.48 1.91
C TRP A 164 12.26 0.07 1.39
N TYR A 165 11.35 -0.71 0.83
CA TYR A 165 11.71 -1.96 0.15
C TYR A 165 12.51 -1.71 -1.14
N ALA A 166 12.48 -0.49 -1.69
CA ALA A 166 13.38 -0.08 -2.76
C ALA A 166 14.84 -0.11 -2.30
N LEU A 167 15.10 0.23 -1.02
CA LEU A 167 16.43 0.07 -0.42
C LEU A 167 16.85 -1.39 -0.41
N TRP A 168 15.90 -2.32 -0.25
CA TRP A 168 16.20 -3.75 -0.16
C TRP A 168 16.72 -4.31 -1.49
N LEU A 169 16.47 -3.61 -2.60
CA LEU A 169 16.97 -3.94 -3.92
C LEU A 169 18.34 -3.35 -4.25
N VAL A 170 18.80 -2.35 -3.51
CA VAL A 170 20.11 -1.69 -3.72
C VAL A 170 21.33 -2.64 -3.73
N PRO A 171 21.44 -3.67 -2.87
CA PRO A 171 22.52 -4.66 -2.94
C PRO A 171 22.43 -5.48 -4.21
N LEU A 172 21.22 -5.80 -4.66
CA LEU A 172 21.02 -6.55 -5.89
C LEU A 172 21.42 -5.68 -7.09
N VAL A 173 21.14 -4.36 -7.07
CA VAL A 173 21.69 -3.40 -8.04
C VAL A 173 23.22 -3.40 -8.00
N ALA A 174 23.83 -3.31 -6.80
CA ALA A 174 25.27 -3.27 -6.64
C ALA A 174 25.95 -4.56 -7.11
N LEU A 175 25.34 -5.72 -6.84
CA LEU A 175 25.84 -7.04 -7.23
C LEU A 175 25.62 -7.36 -8.71
N ALA A 176 24.52 -6.89 -9.30
CA ALA A 176 24.24 -7.04 -10.73
C ALA A 176 25.11 -6.11 -11.60
N GLY A 177 25.83 -5.15 -11.00
CA GLY A 177 26.79 -4.31 -11.70
C GLY A 177 26.14 -3.31 -12.67
N ARG A 178 26.75 -3.05 -13.82
CA ARG A 178 26.26 -2.07 -14.82
C ARG A 178 25.25 -2.66 -15.81
N THR A 179 24.69 -3.83 -15.53
CA THR A 179 23.78 -4.51 -16.45
C THR A 179 22.52 -3.68 -16.66
N PRO A 180 21.83 -3.85 -17.81
CA PRO A 180 20.58 -3.16 -18.09
C PRO A 180 19.52 -3.40 -17.01
N ALA A 181 19.48 -4.62 -16.48
CA ALA A 181 18.56 -5.02 -15.43
C ALA A 181 18.88 -4.32 -14.10
N ALA A 182 20.15 -4.15 -13.74
CA ALA A 182 20.55 -3.37 -12.57
C ALA A 182 20.10 -1.90 -12.67
N ARG A 183 20.20 -1.29 -13.86
CA ARG A 183 19.73 0.08 -14.10
C ARG A 183 18.22 0.20 -14.03
N ALA A 184 17.48 -0.76 -14.58
CA ALA A 184 16.02 -0.81 -14.47
C ALA A 184 15.58 -0.96 -13.01
N LEU A 185 16.28 -1.81 -12.25
CA LEU A 185 16.02 -2.02 -10.82
C LEU A 185 16.33 -0.76 -9.98
N LEU A 186 17.42 -0.06 -10.28
CA LEU A 186 17.76 1.23 -9.67
C LEU A 186 16.70 2.28 -10.00
N ALA A 187 16.26 2.37 -11.26
CA ALA A 187 15.28 3.35 -11.67
C ALA A 187 13.90 3.05 -11.05
N ALA A 188 13.53 1.78 -10.93
CA ALA A 188 12.36 1.34 -10.16
C ALA A 188 12.52 1.69 -8.66
N SER A 189 13.72 1.61 -8.08
CA SER A 189 13.93 1.99 -6.68
C SER A 189 13.73 3.50 -6.43
N VAL A 190 14.09 4.35 -7.40
CA VAL A 190 13.87 5.81 -7.34
C VAL A 190 12.38 6.16 -7.37
N THR A 191 11.55 5.35 -8.02
CA THR A 191 10.10 5.58 -8.02
C THR A 191 9.45 5.38 -6.65
N GLY A 192 10.07 4.64 -5.74
CA GLY A 192 9.64 4.60 -4.34
C GLY A 192 9.78 5.95 -3.63
N LEU A 193 10.84 6.72 -3.94
CA LEU A 193 11.11 8.03 -3.34
C LEU A 193 10.04 9.07 -3.69
N ALA A 194 9.44 8.98 -4.89
CA ALA A 194 8.37 9.86 -5.33
C ALA A 194 7.15 9.83 -4.40
N ALA A 195 6.76 8.64 -3.92
CA ALA A 195 5.66 8.47 -2.98
C ALA A 195 5.99 9.13 -1.63
N TYR A 196 7.25 9.08 -1.19
CA TYR A 196 7.68 9.78 0.03
C TYR A 196 7.68 11.29 -0.10
N VAL A 197 8.04 11.83 -1.26
CA VAL A 197 7.95 13.28 -1.51
C VAL A 197 6.48 13.72 -1.41
N GLN A 198 5.53 12.89 -1.84
CA GLN A 198 4.09 13.17 -1.69
C GLN A 198 3.65 13.16 -0.22
N ASP A 199 4.07 12.16 0.57
CA ASP A 199 3.74 12.08 2.00
C ASP A 199 4.41 13.20 2.81
N ALA A 200 5.67 13.55 2.50
CA ALA A 200 6.41 14.61 3.17
C ALA A 200 5.94 16.02 2.78
N ALA A 201 5.40 16.21 1.57
CA ALA A 201 4.90 17.50 1.09
C ALA A 201 3.44 17.79 1.50
N GLY A 202 2.93 17.10 2.53
CA GLY A 202 1.55 17.07 3.05
C GLY A 202 0.87 18.37 3.47
N GLY A 203 1.21 19.53 2.88
CA GLY A 203 0.57 20.82 3.16
C GLY A 203 -0.12 21.48 1.97
N THR A 204 0.37 21.34 0.73
CA THR A 204 -0.07 22.25 -0.37
C THR A 204 -0.15 21.65 -1.76
N ALA A 205 0.54 20.54 -2.08
CA ALA A 205 0.60 20.00 -3.44
C ALA A 205 -0.67 19.23 -3.89
N PHE A 206 -1.63 19.00 -3.00
CA PHE A 206 -2.74 18.07 -3.19
C PHE A 206 -3.98 18.62 -3.90
N ARG A 207 -3.99 19.89 -4.32
CA ARG A 207 -5.20 20.48 -4.93
C ARG A 207 -5.23 20.46 -6.46
N GLU A 208 -4.11 20.14 -7.13
CA GLU A 208 -4.09 20.02 -8.59
C GLU A 208 -3.80 18.57 -9.05
N PRO A 209 -4.84 17.82 -9.46
CA PRO A 209 -4.72 16.46 -9.99
C PRO A 209 -3.75 16.35 -11.17
N ALA A 210 -3.63 17.41 -11.98
CA ALA A 210 -2.74 17.48 -13.15
C ALA A 210 -1.26 17.51 -12.75
N LEU A 211 -0.92 18.26 -11.70
CA LEU A 211 0.44 18.34 -11.17
C LEU A 211 0.84 17.00 -10.55
N LEU A 212 -0.06 16.36 -9.80
CA LEU A 212 0.19 15.02 -9.26
C LEU A 212 0.35 13.98 -10.38
N GLY A 213 -0.55 13.96 -11.35
CA GLY A 213 -0.50 13.04 -12.50
C GLY A 213 0.73 13.25 -13.38
N GLY A 214 1.13 14.50 -13.62
CA GLY A 214 2.33 14.85 -14.38
C GLY A 214 3.63 14.50 -13.66
N THR A 215 3.70 14.72 -12.35
CA THR A 215 4.88 14.36 -11.54
C THR A 215 5.00 12.83 -11.47
N MET A 216 3.89 12.11 -11.29
CA MET A 216 3.88 10.65 -11.35
C MET A 216 4.28 10.15 -12.75
N LEU A 217 3.73 10.70 -13.83
CA LEU A 217 4.10 10.33 -15.20
C LEU A 217 5.59 10.56 -15.47
N ALA A 218 6.15 11.71 -15.08
CA ALA A 218 7.58 12.00 -15.28
C ALA A 218 8.47 11.05 -14.46
N LEU A 219 8.11 10.80 -13.20
CA LEU A 219 8.85 9.91 -12.31
C LEU A 219 8.79 8.44 -12.77
N TYR A 220 7.70 8.02 -13.41
CA TYR A 220 7.51 6.64 -13.86
C TYR A 220 7.97 6.39 -15.31
N ALA A 221 7.76 7.34 -16.23
CA ALA A 221 8.09 7.19 -17.64
C ALA A 221 9.60 7.28 -17.90
N ILE A 222 10.33 8.14 -17.19
CA ILE A 222 11.77 8.33 -17.40
C ILE A 222 12.58 7.04 -17.12
N PRO A 223 12.41 6.35 -15.97
CA PRO A 223 13.00 5.04 -15.70
C PRO A 223 12.78 4.01 -16.80
N VAL A 224 11.54 3.95 -17.31
CA VAL A 224 11.10 2.96 -18.30
C VAL A 224 11.66 3.28 -19.67
N VAL A 225 11.63 4.56 -20.08
CA VAL A 225 12.26 5.03 -21.31
C VAL A 225 13.76 4.76 -21.28
N LEU A 226 14.44 5.02 -20.16
CA LEU A 226 15.87 4.71 -20.01
C LEU A 226 16.17 3.20 -20.03
N ALA A 227 15.26 2.36 -19.54
CA ALA A 227 15.39 0.90 -19.59
C ALA A 227 15.11 0.33 -20.99
N LEU A 228 14.24 0.98 -21.77
CA LEU A 228 13.84 0.56 -23.12
C LEU A 228 14.75 1.13 -24.22
N ALA A 229 15.35 2.30 -24.03
CA ALA A 229 16.18 2.99 -25.02
C ALA A 229 17.57 2.37 -25.24
N GLN A 230 17.77 1.08 -24.92
CA GLN A 230 19.05 0.45 -25.16
C GLN A 230 19.21 0.01 -26.61
N PRO A 231 20.40 0.22 -27.22
CA PRO A 231 20.66 -0.23 -28.57
C PRO A 231 20.49 -1.74 -28.64
N ALA A 232 19.80 -2.21 -29.67
CA ALA A 232 19.61 -3.64 -29.91
C ALA A 232 20.99 -4.34 -29.92
N PRO A 233 21.11 -5.55 -29.33
CA PRO A 233 22.34 -6.30 -29.43
C PRO A 233 22.69 -6.47 -30.91
N SER A 234 23.95 -6.20 -31.26
CA SER A 234 24.44 -6.37 -32.63
C SER A 234 24.10 -7.78 -33.10
N PRO A 235 23.50 -7.96 -34.29
CA PRO A 235 23.08 -9.27 -34.75
C PRO A 235 24.27 -10.22 -34.76
N GLN A 236 24.16 -11.29 -33.97
CA GLN A 236 25.17 -12.34 -33.96
C GLN A 236 25.13 -13.04 -35.32
N PRO A 237 26.28 -13.30 -35.98
CA PRO A 237 26.31 -13.94 -37.29
C PRO A 237 25.53 -15.25 -37.25
N ASN A 238 24.57 -15.36 -38.17
CA ASN A 238 23.61 -16.45 -38.23
C ASN A 238 24.36 -17.80 -38.41
N PRO A 239 24.24 -18.77 -37.49
CA PRO A 239 24.77 -20.10 -37.72
C PRO A 239 24.06 -20.74 -38.92
N LEU A 240 24.84 -21.39 -39.79
CA LEU A 240 24.34 -22.03 -41.02
C LEU A 240 23.14 -22.96 -40.73
N PRO A 241 22.10 -22.98 -41.60
CA PRO A 241 20.92 -23.81 -41.39
C PRO A 241 21.26 -25.30 -41.31
N ALA A 242 20.84 -25.96 -40.22
CA ALA A 242 20.78 -27.40 -40.13
C ALA A 242 19.57 -27.94 -40.90
N THR A 243 19.80 -29.01 -41.66
CA THR A 243 18.89 -29.67 -42.60
C THR A 243 17.56 -30.09 -41.94
N ALA A 244 16.45 -29.82 -42.62
CA ALA A 244 15.08 -30.03 -42.12
C ALA A 244 14.72 -31.51 -41.93
N PRO A 245 14.08 -31.90 -40.81
CA PRO A 245 13.44 -33.20 -40.65
C PRO A 245 11.99 -33.24 -41.21
N PRO A 246 11.47 -34.43 -41.57
CA PRO A 246 10.21 -34.59 -42.29
C PRO A 246 8.95 -34.36 -41.43
N LEU A 247 7.90 -33.92 -42.14
CA LEU A 247 6.56 -33.53 -41.69
C LEU A 247 5.80 -34.71 -41.04
N ALA A 248 5.21 -34.49 -39.86
CA ALA A 248 4.24 -35.41 -39.25
C ALA A 248 2.80 -34.86 -39.37
N SER A 249 1.89 -35.80 -39.64
CA SER A 249 0.49 -35.62 -40.06
C SER A 249 -0.45 -35.14 -38.93
N PRO A 250 -1.49 -34.33 -39.22
CA PRO A 250 -2.42 -33.80 -38.21
C PRO A 250 -3.45 -34.85 -37.73
N THR A 251 -3.71 -34.87 -36.42
CA THR A 251 -4.75 -35.70 -35.77
C THR A 251 -5.97 -34.86 -35.38
N ALA A 252 -7.15 -35.47 -35.48
CA ALA A 252 -8.46 -34.83 -35.52
C ALA A 252 -8.96 -34.24 -34.18
N TYR A 253 -9.87 -33.27 -34.35
CA TYR A 253 -10.53 -32.41 -33.37
C TYR A 253 -11.75 -33.10 -32.74
N PRO A 254 -11.96 -33.05 -31.40
CA PRO A 254 -13.19 -33.56 -30.80
C PRO A 254 -14.31 -32.51 -30.71
N THR A 255 -15.53 -33.03 -30.83
CA THR A 255 -16.85 -32.39 -30.93
C THR A 255 -17.36 -31.84 -29.58
N PRO A 256 -18.03 -30.67 -29.53
CA PRO A 256 -18.66 -30.17 -28.30
C PRO A 256 -20.03 -30.83 -28.03
N VAL A 257 -20.31 -31.10 -26.75
CA VAL A 257 -21.58 -31.64 -26.22
C VAL A 257 -22.43 -30.50 -25.67
N SER A 258 -23.71 -30.47 -26.03
CA SER A 258 -24.74 -29.53 -25.55
C SER A 258 -25.26 -29.91 -24.16
N THR A 259 -25.53 -28.90 -23.32
CA THR A 259 -26.03 -29.04 -21.94
C THR A 259 -27.39 -28.32 -21.80
N PRO A 260 -28.37 -28.85 -21.04
CA PRO A 260 -29.79 -28.54 -21.22
C PRO A 260 -30.31 -27.29 -20.52
N THR A 261 -31.46 -26.86 -21.04
CA THR A 261 -32.32 -25.72 -20.73
C THR A 261 -32.88 -25.72 -19.29
N PRO A 262 -32.87 -24.57 -18.57
CA PRO A 262 -33.51 -24.45 -17.27
C PRO A 262 -35.04 -24.26 -17.36
N VAL A 263 -35.76 -24.92 -16.46
CA VAL A 263 -37.22 -24.89 -16.26
C VAL A 263 -37.59 -23.74 -15.30
N PRO A 264 -38.68 -22.98 -15.56
CA PRO A 264 -39.12 -21.90 -14.67
C PRO A 264 -39.91 -22.43 -13.46
N PRO A 265 -39.69 -21.92 -12.23
CA PRO A 265 -40.52 -22.25 -11.09
C PRO A 265 -41.82 -21.42 -11.05
N SER A 266 -42.85 -22.10 -10.55
CA SER A 266 -44.25 -21.68 -10.40
C SER A 266 -44.46 -20.53 -9.41
N ALA A 267 -45.47 -19.70 -9.71
CA ALA A 267 -45.95 -18.63 -8.85
C ALA A 267 -46.46 -19.19 -7.51
N THR A 268 -45.86 -18.72 -6.42
CA THR A 268 -46.26 -19.04 -5.05
C THR A 268 -47.30 -18.00 -4.58
N PRO A 269 -48.39 -18.40 -3.90
CA PRO A 269 -49.48 -17.50 -3.51
C PRO A 269 -49.03 -16.40 -2.55
N THR A 270 -49.55 -15.20 -2.78
CA THR A 270 -49.36 -14.01 -1.96
C THR A 270 -50.02 -14.19 -0.59
N PRO A 271 -49.27 -14.17 0.52
CA PRO A 271 -49.85 -14.23 1.86
C PRO A 271 -50.55 -12.90 2.20
N SER A 272 -51.70 -13.05 2.86
CA SER A 272 -52.51 -11.96 3.43
C SER A 272 -51.70 -11.10 4.41
N PRO A 273 -51.89 -9.77 4.45
CA PRO A 273 -51.14 -8.90 5.34
C PRO A 273 -51.40 -9.27 6.80
N LEU A 274 -50.34 -9.71 7.47
CA LEU A 274 -50.30 -9.92 8.91
C LEU A 274 -50.44 -8.55 9.59
N PRO A 275 -51.22 -8.42 10.69
CA PRO A 275 -51.37 -7.16 11.41
C PRO A 275 -50.00 -6.59 11.77
N THR A 276 -49.77 -5.34 11.36
CA THR A 276 -48.53 -4.60 11.62
C THR A 276 -48.35 -4.51 13.13
N PRO A 277 -47.30 -5.13 13.72
CA PRO A 277 -47.06 -5.01 15.14
C PRO A 277 -46.89 -3.53 15.50
N SER A 278 -47.52 -3.12 16.60
CA SER A 278 -47.35 -1.80 17.17
C SER A 278 -45.84 -1.55 17.36
N PRO A 279 -45.30 -0.40 16.90
CA PRO A 279 -43.87 -0.16 16.98
C PRO A 279 -43.42 -0.21 18.43
N SER A 280 -42.58 -1.18 18.74
CA SER A 280 -41.85 -1.24 20.00
C SER A 280 -41.07 0.08 20.16
N PRO A 281 -41.06 0.71 21.35
CA PRO A 281 -40.32 1.94 21.57
C PRO A 281 -38.87 1.75 21.11
N THR A 282 -38.42 2.61 20.20
CA THR A 282 -37.04 2.57 19.72
C THR A 282 -36.11 2.91 20.88
N PRO A 283 -35.13 2.05 21.21
CA PRO A 283 -34.17 2.34 22.27
C PRO A 283 -33.48 3.69 22.02
N ASN A 284 -33.33 4.51 23.08
CA ASN A 284 -32.52 5.72 22.98
C ASN A 284 -31.06 5.30 22.76
N LEU A 285 -30.52 5.61 21.59
CA LEU A 285 -29.17 5.23 21.18
C LEU A 285 -28.08 6.11 21.81
N PHE A 286 -28.44 7.22 22.46
CA PHE A 286 -27.50 8.15 23.08
C PHE A 286 -27.51 8.01 24.60
N THR A 287 -26.48 7.37 25.15
CA THR A 287 -26.36 7.14 26.60
C THR A 287 -25.50 8.17 27.31
N TYR A 288 -24.68 8.92 26.58
CA TYR A 288 -23.77 9.92 27.15
C TYR A 288 -24.12 11.31 26.61
N VAL A 289 -24.70 12.15 27.47
CA VAL A 289 -25.14 13.51 27.14
C VAL A 289 -24.40 14.51 28.03
N VAL A 290 -23.89 15.57 27.41
CA VAL A 290 -23.18 16.66 28.09
C VAL A 290 -23.73 18.00 27.60
N ASP A 291 -23.98 18.90 28.55
CA ASP A 291 -24.46 20.26 28.30
C ASP A 291 -23.33 21.26 28.58
N PRO A 292 -22.66 21.80 27.55
CA PRO A 292 -21.63 22.81 27.75
C PRO A 292 -22.17 24.05 28.44
N SER A 293 -21.36 24.67 29.31
CA SER A 293 -21.72 25.94 29.94
C SER A 293 -22.00 26.99 28.86
N PRO A 294 -23.08 27.78 29.00
CA PRO A 294 -23.40 28.81 28.02
C PRO A 294 -22.27 29.83 27.93
N GLY A 295 -21.78 30.07 26.71
CA GLY A 295 -20.84 31.15 26.42
C GLY A 295 -21.47 32.54 26.50
N PRO A 296 -20.72 33.60 26.16
CA PRO A 296 -21.22 34.98 26.12
C PRO A 296 -22.50 35.14 25.28
N ALA A 297 -23.32 36.14 25.60
CA ALA A 297 -24.49 36.47 24.78
C ALA A 297 -24.08 36.80 23.34
N GLY A 298 -24.79 36.22 22.37
CA GLY A 298 -24.55 36.45 20.95
C GLY A 298 -23.41 35.64 20.32
N ALA A 299 -22.54 34.96 21.08
CA ALA A 299 -21.55 34.04 20.53
C ALA A 299 -22.19 32.72 20.04
N PRO A 300 -21.60 32.00 19.06
CA PRO A 300 -22.03 30.64 18.73
C PRO A 300 -22.00 29.75 19.98
N ARG A 301 -22.98 28.84 20.11
CA ARG A 301 -23.11 27.98 21.29
C ARG A 301 -23.27 26.53 20.90
N ILE A 302 -22.63 25.66 21.68
CA ILE A 302 -22.98 24.24 21.75
C ILE A 302 -23.87 24.08 22.98
N MET A 303 -25.10 23.62 22.77
CA MET A 303 -26.10 23.44 23.82
C MET A 303 -26.07 22.02 24.39
N GLU A 304 -25.91 21.02 23.53
CA GLU A 304 -25.90 19.61 23.90
C GLU A 304 -24.92 18.86 23.00
N ILE A 305 -24.14 17.95 23.58
CA ILE A 305 -23.39 16.91 22.85
C ILE A 305 -23.87 15.57 23.38
N ALA A 306 -24.45 14.76 22.49
CA ALA A 306 -24.91 13.42 22.80
C ALA A 306 -24.13 12.38 21.98
N LEU A 307 -23.55 11.40 22.68
CA LEU A 307 -22.81 10.28 22.10
C LEU A 307 -23.49 8.97 22.46
N ASN A 308 -23.29 7.94 21.63
CA ASN A 308 -23.77 6.60 21.96
C ASN A 308 -23.14 6.04 23.23
N ASP A 309 -21.88 6.35 23.51
CA ASP A 309 -21.15 5.97 24.72
C ASP A 309 -20.06 7.01 25.05
N ARG A 310 -19.55 7.02 26.28
CA ARG A 310 -18.30 7.71 26.66
C ARG A 310 -17.07 6.85 26.37
N VAL A 311 -17.24 5.53 26.31
CA VAL A 311 -16.21 4.55 26.00
C VAL A 311 -16.38 4.09 24.56
N MET A 312 -15.39 4.39 23.74
CA MET A 312 -15.33 4.03 22.34
C MET A 312 -14.64 2.70 22.17
N HIS A 313 -15.23 1.80 21.40
CA HIS A 313 -14.62 0.52 21.05
C HIS A 313 -14.04 0.57 19.65
N ARG A 314 -12.84 0.05 19.49
CA ARG A 314 -12.24 -0.23 18.17
C ARG A 314 -13.21 -1.09 17.34
N GLY A 315 -13.40 -0.72 16.07
CA GLY A 315 -14.41 -1.36 15.20
C GLY A 315 -15.87 -0.93 15.48
N GLY A 316 -16.11 -0.29 16.62
CA GLY A 316 -17.44 0.13 17.06
C GLY A 316 -17.96 1.35 16.30
N MET A 317 -19.28 1.49 16.30
CA MET A 317 -19.95 2.68 15.77
C MET A 317 -19.87 3.83 16.77
N LEU A 318 -19.37 4.98 16.33
CA LEU A 318 -19.52 6.26 16.98
C LEU A 318 -20.75 6.96 16.39
N MET A 319 -21.76 7.22 17.22
CA MET A 319 -22.87 8.10 16.87
C MET A 319 -22.73 9.38 17.65
N VAL A 320 -22.83 10.52 16.95
CA VAL A 320 -22.74 11.84 17.55
C VAL A 320 -23.91 12.69 17.12
N LYS A 321 -24.51 13.38 18.09
CA LYS A 321 -25.52 14.42 17.89
C LYS A 321 -25.06 15.66 18.64
N VAL A 322 -25.04 16.81 17.98
CA VAL A 322 -24.67 18.09 18.55
C VAL A 322 -25.79 19.09 18.29
N THR A 323 -26.35 19.62 19.37
CA THR A 323 -27.33 20.70 19.31
C THR A 323 -26.62 22.02 19.61
N THR A 324 -26.88 23.03 18.79
CA THR A 324 -26.17 24.32 18.78
C THR A 324 -27.15 25.48 18.64
N SER A 325 -26.65 26.72 18.73
CA SER A 325 -27.44 27.89 18.36
C SER A 325 -27.74 27.91 16.84
N PRO A 326 -28.90 28.46 16.40
CA PRO A 326 -29.31 28.40 15.00
C PRO A 326 -28.37 29.10 14.00
N ASP A 327 -27.50 29.99 14.46
CA ASP A 327 -26.51 30.72 13.67
C ASP A 327 -25.24 29.89 13.36
N VAL A 328 -25.06 28.74 14.01
CA VAL A 328 -23.96 27.81 13.72
C VAL A 328 -24.20 27.12 12.37
N THR A 329 -23.21 27.20 11.49
CA THR A 329 -23.24 26.65 10.13
C THR A 329 -22.34 25.42 9.97
N SER A 330 -21.41 25.20 10.88
CA SER A 330 -20.55 24.01 10.86
C SER A 330 -20.17 23.56 12.27
N VAL A 331 -20.05 22.25 12.43
CA VAL A 331 -19.49 21.63 13.63
C VAL A 331 -18.41 20.65 13.20
N THR A 332 -17.23 20.77 13.80
CA THR A 332 -16.14 19.82 13.59
C THR A 332 -15.68 19.20 14.91
N ALA A 333 -15.32 17.92 14.88
CA ALA A 333 -14.69 17.22 15.99
C ALA A 333 -13.19 17.06 15.69
N ARG A 334 -12.34 17.46 16.64
CA ARG A 334 -10.89 17.47 16.50
C ARG A 334 -10.23 16.62 17.57
N THR A 335 -9.29 15.79 17.16
CA THR A 335 -8.43 15.05 18.10
C THR A 335 -7.15 14.60 17.40
N LEU A 336 -6.02 14.62 18.11
CA LEU A 336 -4.71 14.17 17.59
C LEU A 336 -4.33 14.80 16.23
N GLY A 337 -4.65 16.08 16.02
CA GLY A 337 -4.37 16.78 14.75
C GLY A 337 -5.25 16.37 13.57
N ARG A 338 -6.26 15.53 13.79
CA ARG A 338 -7.28 15.17 12.79
C ARG A 338 -8.57 15.93 13.07
N GLU A 339 -9.30 16.24 12.01
CA GLU A 339 -10.57 16.95 12.03
C GLU A 339 -11.63 16.20 11.22
N ILE A 340 -12.83 16.10 11.77
CA ILE A 340 -13.97 15.43 11.15
C ILE A 340 -15.17 16.38 11.22
N GLY A 341 -15.75 16.71 10.06
CA GLY A 341 -16.98 17.49 9.99
C GLY A 341 -18.19 16.65 10.39
N ILE A 342 -19.05 17.19 11.25
CA ILE A 342 -20.33 16.58 11.61
C ILE A 342 -21.40 17.17 10.68
N PRO A 343 -22.14 16.35 9.90
CA PRO A 343 -23.09 16.87 8.94
C PRO A 343 -24.26 17.57 9.64
N GLN A 344 -24.71 18.68 9.03
CA GLN A 344 -25.87 19.43 9.49
C GLN A 344 -27.15 18.74 9.01
N GLY A 345 -28.06 18.41 9.93
CA GLY A 345 -29.39 17.89 9.60
C GLY A 345 -30.44 19.00 9.50
N ALA A 346 -30.35 20.01 10.37
CA ALA A 346 -31.21 21.20 10.38
C ALA A 346 -30.46 22.38 11.04
N PRO A 347 -30.95 23.63 10.93
CA PRO A 347 -30.38 24.75 11.69
C PRO A 347 -30.32 24.43 13.18
N GLY A 348 -29.13 24.56 13.78
CA GLY A 348 -28.89 24.20 15.18
C GLY A 348 -28.74 22.69 15.47
N TYR A 349 -28.85 21.81 14.47
CA TYR A 349 -28.79 20.35 14.66
C TYR A 349 -27.78 19.69 13.72
N PHE A 350 -26.79 19.03 14.32
CA PHE A 350 -25.74 18.31 13.62
C PHE A 350 -25.71 16.86 14.10
N ALA A 351 -25.63 15.89 13.20
CA ALA A 351 -25.57 14.49 13.57
C ALA A 351 -24.76 13.69 12.56
N GLY A 352 -23.97 12.75 13.06
CA GLY A 352 -23.13 11.90 12.23
C GLY A 352 -22.95 10.51 12.84
N GLN A 353 -22.62 9.55 11.98
CA GLN A 353 -22.24 8.21 12.39
C GLN A 353 -20.94 7.82 11.69
N GLN A 354 -20.02 7.20 12.41
CA GLN A 354 -18.74 6.75 11.87
C GLN A 354 -18.32 5.46 12.53
N GLN A 355 -17.91 4.48 11.74
CA GLN A 355 -17.26 3.29 12.26
C GLN A 355 -15.80 3.60 12.60
N LEU A 356 -15.39 3.28 13.82
CA LEU A 356 -13.99 3.38 14.21
C LEU A 356 -13.19 2.26 13.52
N PRO A 357 -11.97 2.52 13.02
CA PRO A 357 -11.19 1.49 12.34
C PRO A 357 -10.89 0.30 13.26
N ASP A 358 -10.87 -0.92 12.71
CA ASP A 358 -10.43 -2.13 13.43
C ASP A 358 -8.91 -2.14 13.68
N GLY A 359 -8.16 -1.45 12.81
CA GLY A 359 -6.70 -1.37 12.80
C GLY A 359 -6.09 -0.32 13.75
N ILE A 360 -6.80 0.10 14.80
CA ILE A 360 -6.26 1.09 15.77
C ILE A 360 -5.03 0.49 16.47
N PRO A 361 -3.85 1.13 16.40
CA PRO A 361 -2.65 0.64 17.06
C PRO A 361 -2.83 0.47 18.57
N PHE A 362 -2.30 -0.62 19.13
CA PHE A 362 -2.49 -0.97 20.54
C PHE A 362 -2.05 0.14 21.52
N PHE A 363 -1.06 0.97 21.14
CA PHE A 363 -0.58 2.06 21.98
C PHE A 363 -1.57 3.22 22.10
N LEU A 364 -2.58 3.29 21.21
CA LEU A 364 -3.68 4.24 21.30
C LEU A 364 -4.87 3.70 22.12
N LEU A 365 -4.96 2.39 22.34
CA LEU A 365 -6.04 1.78 23.11
C LEU A 365 -5.83 2.00 24.61
N ASN A 366 -6.92 1.92 25.37
CA ASN A 366 -6.99 2.13 26.83
C ASN A 366 -6.49 3.51 27.28
N ARG A 367 -6.73 4.54 26.47
CA ARG A 367 -6.37 5.93 26.78
C ARG A 367 -7.59 6.83 26.68
N THR A 368 -7.54 7.94 27.41
CA THR A 368 -8.51 9.02 27.30
C THR A 368 -7.97 10.09 26.36
N TYR A 369 -8.79 10.45 25.37
CA TYR A 369 -8.52 11.49 24.40
C TYR A 369 -9.44 12.67 24.65
N GLN A 370 -8.89 13.87 24.54
CA GLN A 370 -9.70 15.07 24.45
C GLN A 370 -10.19 15.22 23.01
N ILE A 371 -11.51 15.19 22.83
CA ILE A 371 -12.14 15.55 21.57
C ILE A 371 -12.66 16.97 21.69
N GLU A 372 -12.13 17.86 20.88
CA GLU A 372 -12.58 19.25 20.82
C GLU A 372 -13.68 19.37 19.75
N PHE A 373 -14.88 19.76 20.18
CA PHE A 373 -15.98 20.12 19.29
C PHE A 373 -15.92 21.62 19.03
N VAL A 374 -15.83 22.02 17.76
CA VAL A 374 -15.76 23.41 17.34
C VAL A 374 -16.99 23.74 16.51
N ALA A 375 -17.86 24.60 17.06
CA ALA A 375 -19.00 25.17 16.36
C ALA A 375 -18.60 26.50 15.75
N SER A 376 -18.80 26.68 14.44
CA SER A 376 -18.47 27.91 13.72
C SER A 376 -19.67 28.47 12.96
N THR A 377 -19.78 29.79 12.92
CA THR A 377 -20.79 30.56 12.19
C THR A 377 -20.27 31.01 10.82
N ALA A 378 -21.16 31.45 9.94
CA ALA A 378 -20.79 31.95 8.60
C ALA A 378 -19.90 33.21 8.63
N ASP A 379 -19.97 34.02 9.69
CA ASP A 379 -19.16 35.21 9.89
C ASP A 379 -17.77 34.92 10.51
N GLY A 380 -17.42 33.65 10.69
CA GLY A 380 -16.10 33.21 11.16
C GLY A 380 -15.92 33.18 12.68
N ARG A 381 -16.96 33.49 13.47
CA ARG A 381 -16.91 33.29 14.92
C ARG A 381 -16.98 31.80 15.26
N SER A 382 -16.36 31.41 16.36
CA SER A 382 -16.34 30.01 16.79
C SER A 382 -16.41 29.87 18.31
N PHE A 383 -16.89 28.69 18.74
CA PHE A 383 -16.90 28.25 20.13
C PHE A 383 -16.40 26.81 20.18
N SER A 384 -15.52 26.51 21.12
CA SER A 384 -15.00 25.15 21.30
C SER A 384 -15.31 24.56 22.67
N PHE A 385 -15.53 23.25 22.70
CA PHE A 385 -15.77 22.48 23.92
C PHE A 385 -14.99 21.17 23.88
N SER A 386 -14.22 20.89 24.93
CA SER A 386 -13.40 19.68 25.02
C SER A 386 -14.10 18.60 25.85
N LEU A 387 -14.23 17.42 25.27
CA LEU A 387 -14.90 16.26 25.86
C LEU A 387 -13.92 15.08 26.00
N PRO A 388 -13.66 14.56 27.22
CA PRO A 388 -12.78 13.41 27.40
C PRO A 388 -13.50 12.09 27.09
N LEU A 389 -13.05 11.39 26.04
CA LEU A 389 -13.55 10.06 25.65
C LEU A 389 -12.47 9.00 25.82
N ARG A 390 -12.85 7.81 26.30
CA ARG A 390 -11.91 6.69 26.48
C ARG A 390 -12.01 5.75 25.28
N LEU A 391 -10.87 5.33 24.74
CA LEU A 391 -10.82 4.35 23.64
C LEU A 391 -10.40 2.98 24.19
N GLU A 392 -11.15 1.93 23.85
CA GLU A 392 -10.94 0.55 24.27
C GLU A 392 -10.89 -0.42 23.08
N ARG A 393 -10.59 -1.68 23.38
CA ARG A 393 -10.36 -2.75 22.41
C ARG A 393 -11.59 -3.17 21.61
#